data_AF-A0A421FX19-F1
#
_entry.id   AF-A0A421FX19-F1
#
_cell.length_a   1.000
_cell.length_b   1.000
_cell.length_c   1.000
_cell.angle_alpha   90.00
_cell.angle_beta   90.00
_cell.angle_gamma   90.00
#
_symmetry.space_group_name_H-M   'P 1'
#
loop_
_entity.id
_entity.type
_entity.pdbx_description
1 polymer ?
#
loop_
_entity_poly.entity_id
_entity_poly.type
_entity_poly.pdbx_seq_one_letter_code
_entity_poly.pdbx_strand_id
1 'polypeptide(L)'
;MLHIDGLRSEQIMIAQLQDTAGRFVGALGNCWQVLTIATGISLSTAALYLVLLRYCGCISVLLSTVGIEVTLVYSSYRLLNATADPLPYANDPAMLSFLQISAVAMCCAAILFLLFAAVMMSRLLLAGAFITHASRALSQLKRLLVLPFISYVLLLVLFGWGILVTVSLFGAGETSTRIVTISANSPSTIRVETDSFQVSTKLRWLFLFHAWGMYWSVNFLLSIVEMITATAVSLWYFSPENRVTGLKDFEEADPVSYSAHTIVNYHLGTLALSSGVVAPVEHIRSFFLYLENKNEFDANTFTELAAKCCCVRGWS
;
A
#
# COMPACT_ATOMS: atom_id res chain seq x y z
N MET A 1 -36.66 15.40 -20.62
CA MET A 1 -36.48 13.97 -20.31
C MET A 1 -35.02 13.67 -19.94
N LEU A 2 -34.06 13.89 -20.85
CA LEU A 2 -32.62 13.69 -20.61
C LEU A 2 -32.01 14.36 -19.35
N HIS A 3 -32.50 15.55 -18.96
CA HIS A 3 -31.96 16.26 -17.79
C HIS A 3 -32.42 15.67 -16.45
N ILE A 4 -33.60 15.03 -16.41
CA ILE A 4 -34.16 14.40 -15.20
C ILE A 4 -33.46 13.06 -14.94
N ASP A 5 -33.10 12.33 -16.00
CA ASP A 5 -32.36 11.07 -15.88
C ASP A 5 -30.93 11.27 -15.35
N GLY A 6 -30.27 12.37 -15.73
CA GLY A 6 -28.95 12.75 -15.21
C GLY A 6 -28.96 13.09 -13.73
N LEU A 7 -29.91 13.91 -13.28
CA LEU A 7 -30.07 14.28 -11.86
C LEU A 7 -30.41 13.06 -10.98
N ARG A 8 -31.24 12.15 -11.48
CA ARG A 8 -31.56 10.88 -10.79
C ARG A 8 -30.32 10.00 -10.66
N SER A 9 -29.47 9.93 -11.68
CA SER A 9 -28.24 9.14 -11.67
C SER A 9 -27.23 9.67 -10.63
N GLU A 10 -27.03 10.99 -10.57
CA GLU A 10 -26.13 11.62 -9.59
C GLU A 10 -26.60 11.39 -8.15
N GLN A 11 -27.91 11.53 -7.89
CA GLN A 11 -28.50 11.27 -6.57
C GLN A 11 -28.34 9.81 -6.13
N ILE A 12 -28.53 8.86 -7.06
CA ILE A 12 -28.31 7.44 -6.78
C ILE A 12 -26.83 7.16 -6.47
N MET A 13 -25.90 7.75 -7.23
CA MET A 13 -24.46 7.59 -7.01
C MET A 13 -24.00 8.17 -5.66
N ILE A 14 -24.51 9.34 -5.27
CA ILE A 14 -24.20 9.98 -3.98
C ILE A 14 -24.75 9.13 -2.82
N ALA A 15 -25.99 8.64 -2.93
CA ALA A 15 -26.59 7.77 -1.92
C ALA A 15 -25.83 6.45 -1.78
N GLN A 16 -25.38 5.85 -2.89
CA GLN A 16 -24.53 4.65 -2.87
C GLN A 16 -23.18 4.91 -2.21
N LEU A 17 -22.54 6.06 -2.47
CA LEU A 17 -21.29 6.47 -1.83
C LEU A 17 -21.45 6.66 -0.33
N GLN A 18 -22.52 7.35 0.09
CA GLN A 18 -22.82 7.57 1.50
C GLN A 18 -23.15 6.27 2.24
N ASP A 19 -23.93 5.36 1.63
CA ASP A 19 -24.22 4.05 2.21
C ASP A 19 -22.96 3.18 2.30
N THR A 20 -22.13 3.17 1.25
CA THR A 20 -20.85 2.44 1.25
C THR A 20 -19.89 2.97 2.32
N ALA A 21 -19.77 4.30 2.43
CA ALA A 21 -18.93 4.95 3.45
C ALA A 21 -19.48 4.71 4.86
N GLY A 22 -20.80 4.83 5.07
CA GLY A 22 -21.46 4.58 6.35
C GLY A 22 -21.31 3.13 6.82
N ARG A 23 -21.46 2.17 5.90
CA ARG A 23 -21.21 0.74 6.16
C ARG A 23 -19.75 0.46 6.49
N PHE A 24 -18.81 1.12 5.80
CA PHE A 24 -17.38 0.99 6.08
C PHE A 24 -17.01 1.55 7.46
N VAL A 25 -17.48 2.75 7.81
CA VAL A 25 -17.25 3.37 9.12
C VAL A 25 -17.92 2.56 10.23
N GLY A 26 -19.14 2.07 10.01
CA GLY A 26 -19.83 1.19 10.96
C GLY A 26 -19.10 -0.13 11.18
N ALA A 27 -18.54 -0.72 10.12
CA ALA A 27 -17.72 -1.93 10.21
C ALA A 27 -16.40 -1.67 10.97
N LEU A 28 -15.74 -0.53 10.74
CA LEU A 28 -14.55 -0.12 11.50
C LEU A 28 -14.85 0.08 12.98
N GLY A 29 -15.99 0.72 13.30
CA GLY A 29 -16.43 0.93 14.68
C GLY A 29 -16.71 -0.38 15.43
N ASN A 30 -17.23 -1.39 14.75
CA ASN A 30 -17.49 -2.71 15.35
C ASN A 30 -16.22 -3.58 15.46
N CYS A 31 -15.26 -3.41 14.53
CA CYS A 31 -14.07 -4.26 14.43
C CYS A 31 -12.80 -3.65 15.03
N TRP A 32 -12.86 -2.47 15.64
CA TRP A 32 -11.66 -1.75 16.10
C TRP A 32 -10.79 -2.57 17.08
N GLN A 33 -11.42 -3.32 18.00
CA GLN A 33 -10.71 -4.19 18.94
C GLN A 33 -9.97 -5.32 18.22
N VAL A 34 -10.63 -5.97 17.25
CA VAL A 34 -10.03 -7.03 16.44
C VAL A 34 -8.85 -6.48 15.64
N LEU A 35 -8.97 -5.27 15.08
CA LEU A 35 -7.89 -4.60 14.36
C LEU A 35 -6.70 -4.33 15.29
N THR A 36 -6.92 -3.78 16.48
CA THR A 36 -5.83 -3.50 17.44
C THR A 36 -5.11 -4.78 17.90
N ILE A 37 -5.86 -5.86 18.17
CA ILE A 37 -5.29 -7.15 18.54
C ILE A 37 -4.50 -7.74 17.37
N ALA A 38 -5.03 -7.69 16.15
CA ALA A 38 -4.34 -8.16 14.95
C ALA A 38 -3.04 -7.39 14.69
N THR A 39 -3.04 -6.06 14.86
CA THR A 39 -1.82 -5.24 14.76
C THR A 39 -0.80 -5.65 15.83
N GLY A 40 -1.24 -5.87 17.07
CA GLY A 40 -0.37 -6.32 18.15
C GLY A 40 0.26 -7.70 17.89
N ILE A 41 -0.53 -8.65 17.41
CA ILE A 41 -0.04 -9.98 17.02
C ILE A 41 0.95 -9.86 15.86
N SER A 42 0.61 -9.11 14.81
CA SER A 42 1.49 -8.90 13.65
C SER A 42 2.82 -8.27 14.05
N LEU A 43 2.81 -7.23 14.89
CA LEU A 43 4.03 -6.58 15.37
C LEU A 43 4.88 -7.55 16.22
N SER A 44 4.23 -8.36 17.06
CA SER A 44 4.89 -9.36 17.89
C SER A 44 5.51 -10.47 17.04
N THR A 45 4.78 -10.98 16.05
CA THR A 45 5.27 -11.98 15.10
C THR A 45 6.41 -11.42 14.24
N ALA A 46 6.33 -10.17 13.81
CA ALA A 46 7.41 -9.51 13.07
C ALA A 46 8.67 -9.34 13.95
N ALA A 47 8.52 -8.89 15.20
CA ALA A 47 9.63 -8.80 16.14
C ALA A 47 10.26 -10.17 16.42
N LEU A 48 9.43 -11.20 16.64
CA LEU A 48 9.90 -12.58 16.80
C LEU A 48 10.65 -13.05 15.55
N TYR A 49 10.12 -12.77 14.35
CA TYR A 49 10.76 -13.11 13.09
C TYR A 49 12.12 -12.43 12.92
N LEU A 50 12.24 -11.14 13.27
CA LEU A 50 13.53 -10.43 13.28
C LEU A 50 14.54 -11.08 14.25
N VAL A 51 14.07 -11.59 15.40
CA VAL A 51 14.91 -12.35 16.33
C VAL A 51 15.31 -13.70 15.73
N LEU A 52 14.41 -14.41 15.06
CA LEU A 52 14.71 -15.68 14.38
C LEU A 52 15.73 -15.49 13.24
N LEU A 53 15.62 -14.39 12.48
CA LEU A 53 16.61 -13.98 11.46
C LEU A 53 18.02 -13.77 12.04
N ARG A 54 18.14 -13.52 13.34
CA ARG A 54 19.44 -13.35 14.02
C ARG A 54 20.10 -14.68 14.37
N TYR A 55 19.32 -15.66 14.84
CA TYR A 55 19.86 -16.95 15.27
C TYR A 55 20.18 -17.86 14.08
N CYS A 56 19.37 -17.80 13.00
CA CYS A 56 19.69 -18.46 11.74
C CYS A 56 18.81 -17.93 10.59
N GLY A 57 19.35 -17.03 9.76
CA GLY A 57 18.62 -16.49 8.60
C GLY A 57 18.18 -17.58 7.62
N CYS A 58 19.00 -18.62 7.41
CA CYS A 58 18.61 -19.75 6.57
C CYS A 58 17.42 -20.53 7.15
N ILE A 59 17.45 -20.92 8.44
CA ILE A 59 16.33 -21.63 9.06
C ILE A 59 15.06 -20.79 9.07
N SER A 60 15.17 -19.48 9.30
CA SER A 60 14.01 -18.60 9.30
C SER A 60 13.36 -18.47 7.91
N VAL A 61 14.17 -18.38 6.85
CA VAL A 61 13.66 -18.39 5.47
C VAL A 61 12.98 -19.73 5.18
N LEU A 62 13.59 -20.85 5.55
CA LEU A 62 12.98 -22.17 5.36
C LEU A 62 11.68 -22.34 6.16
N LEU A 63 11.65 -21.89 7.41
CA LEU A 63 10.45 -21.92 8.25
C LEU A 63 9.33 -21.09 7.63
N SER A 64 9.64 -19.91 7.07
CA SER A 64 8.65 -19.09 6.37
C SER A 64 8.11 -19.75 5.10
N THR A 65 8.98 -20.38 4.30
CA THR A 65 8.58 -21.15 3.12
C THR A 65 7.68 -22.32 3.50
N VAL A 66 8.08 -23.10 4.50
CA VAL A 66 7.26 -24.22 5.03
C VAL A 66 5.94 -23.70 5.62
N GLY A 67 5.94 -22.56 6.30
CA GLY A 67 4.72 -21.96 6.84
C GLY A 67 3.72 -21.56 5.76
N ILE A 68 4.20 -20.99 4.64
CA ILE A 68 3.36 -20.67 3.47
C ILE A 68 2.81 -21.96 2.86
N GLU A 69 3.65 -22.98 2.67
CA GLU A 69 3.20 -24.29 2.16
C GLU A 69 2.12 -24.92 3.05
N VAL A 70 2.35 -24.97 4.36
CA VAL A 70 1.39 -25.53 5.32
C VAL A 70 0.07 -24.78 5.27
N THR A 71 0.11 -23.45 5.15
CA THR A 71 -1.11 -22.63 5.07
C THR A 71 -1.86 -22.90 3.76
N LEU A 72 -1.17 -23.01 2.63
CA LEU A 72 -1.75 -23.34 1.34
C LEU A 72 -2.38 -24.74 1.36
N VAL A 73 -1.65 -25.74 1.84
CA VAL A 73 -2.15 -27.13 1.97
C VAL A 73 -3.32 -27.22 2.94
N TYR A 74 -3.25 -26.54 4.09
CA TYR A 74 -4.34 -26.51 5.07
C TYR A 74 -5.60 -25.86 4.49
N SER A 75 -5.45 -24.74 3.78
CA SER A 75 -6.58 -24.06 3.13
C SER A 75 -7.22 -24.93 2.05
N SER A 76 -6.41 -25.60 1.23
CA SER A 76 -6.88 -26.56 0.23
C SER A 76 -7.62 -27.74 0.88
N TYR A 77 -7.05 -28.33 1.92
CA TYR A 77 -7.69 -29.42 2.68
C TYR A 77 -9.04 -29.01 3.27
N ARG A 78 -9.12 -27.84 3.90
CA ARG A 78 -10.37 -27.31 4.46
C ARG A 78 -11.44 -27.12 3.38
N LEU A 79 -11.03 -26.70 2.19
CA LEU A 79 -11.92 -26.42 1.08
C LEU A 79 -12.39 -27.71 0.39
N LEU A 80 -11.51 -28.69 0.22
CA LEU A 80 -11.85 -30.04 -0.27
C LEU A 80 -12.82 -30.75 0.68
N ASN A 81 -12.59 -30.69 1.99
CA ASN A 81 -13.53 -31.25 2.97
C ASN A 81 -14.90 -30.57 2.90
N ALA A 82 -14.93 -29.25 2.72
CA ALA A 82 -16.19 -28.52 2.55
C ALA A 82 -16.92 -28.87 1.24
N THR A 83 -16.21 -29.28 0.18
CA THR A 83 -16.82 -29.80 -1.06
C THR A 83 -17.33 -31.24 -0.93
N ALA A 84 -16.78 -32.03 -0.01
CA ALA A 84 -17.12 -33.45 0.16
C ALA A 84 -18.49 -33.66 0.82
N ASP A 85 -18.92 -32.72 1.67
CA ASP A 85 -20.25 -32.70 2.27
C ASP A 85 -21.16 -31.70 1.52
N PRO A 86 -21.94 -32.12 0.52
CA PRO A 86 -22.79 -31.20 -0.25
C PRO A 86 -24.05 -30.76 0.51
N LEU A 87 -24.38 -31.39 1.65
CA LEU A 87 -25.60 -31.15 2.43
C LEU A 87 -25.79 -29.69 2.86
N PRO A 88 -24.77 -28.95 3.34
CA PRO A 88 -24.93 -27.55 3.75
C PRO A 88 -25.15 -26.58 2.58
N TYR A 89 -24.77 -26.97 1.36
CA TYR A 89 -24.78 -26.11 0.17
C TYR A 89 -25.77 -26.59 -0.91
N ALA A 90 -26.63 -27.56 -0.59
CA ALA A 90 -27.58 -28.15 -1.53
C ALA A 90 -28.57 -27.14 -2.14
N ASN A 91 -28.85 -26.05 -1.43
CA ASN A 91 -29.77 -25.00 -1.87
C ASN A 91 -29.10 -23.95 -2.78
N ASP A 92 -27.76 -23.87 -2.81
CA ASP A 92 -27.00 -22.83 -3.51
C ASP A 92 -25.89 -23.45 -4.41
N PRO A 93 -26.22 -23.95 -5.61
CA PRO A 93 -25.26 -24.62 -6.49
C PRO A 93 -24.14 -23.70 -6.98
N ALA A 94 -24.37 -22.38 -7.04
CA ALA A 94 -23.35 -21.40 -7.40
C ALA A 94 -22.23 -21.30 -6.33
N MET A 95 -22.59 -21.39 -5.04
CA MET A 95 -21.63 -21.39 -3.94
C MET A 95 -20.77 -22.66 -3.98
N LEU A 96 -21.38 -23.81 -4.26
CA LEU A 96 -20.68 -25.09 -4.39
C LEU A 96 -19.65 -25.07 -5.54
N SER A 97 -20.05 -24.57 -6.73
CA SER A 97 -19.15 -24.43 -7.88
C SER A 97 -17.97 -23.50 -7.59
N PHE A 98 -18.23 -22.37 -6.90
CA PHE A 98 -17.18 -21.45 -6.47
C PHE A 98 -16.20 -22.11 -5.49
N LEU A 99 -16.72 -22.88 -4.53
CA LEU A 99 -15.94 -23.65 -3.56
C LEU A 99 -15.03 -24.68 -4.24
N GLN A 100 -15.54 -25.39 -5.25
CA GLN A 100 -14.78 -26.38 -6.03
C GLN A 100 -13.66 -25.73 -6.85
N ILE A 101 -13.96 -24.62 -7.56
CA ILE A 101 -12.97 -23.90 -8.35
C ILE A 101 -11.85 -23.37 -7.44
N SER A 102 -12.21 -22.80 -6.29
CA SER A 102 -11.23 -22.30 -5.32
C SER A 102 -10.41 -23.44 -4.69
N ALA A 103 -11.00 -24.63 -4.44
CA ALA A 103 -10.26 -25.81 -3.96
C ALA A 103 -9.16 -26.22 -4.94
N VAL A 104 -9.52 -26.37 -6.22
CA VAL A 104 -8.58 -26.74 -7.29
C VAL A 104 -7.51 -25.66 -7.44
N ALA A 105 -7.90 -24.38 -7.44
CA ALA A 105 -6.96 -23.27 -7.54
C ALA A 105 -5.91 -23.27 -6.41
N MET A 106 -6.34 -23.49 -5.16
CA MET A 106 -5.43 -23.56 -4.01
C MET A 106 -4.51 -24.78 -4.06
N CYS A 107 -5.01 -25.93 -4.53
CA CYS A 107 -4.20 -27.11 -4.79
C CYS A 107 -3.11 -26.84 -5.84
N CYS A 108 -3.49 -26.25 -6.97
CA CYS A 108 -2.54 -25.87 -8.02
C CYS A 108 -1.52 -24.86 -7.50
N ALA A 109 -1.96 -23.85 -6.74
CA ALA A 109 -1.08 -22.85 -6.14
C ALA A 109 -0.07 -23.48 -5.17
N ALA A 110 -0.48 -24.43 -4.33
CA ALA A 110 0.42 -25.16 -3.44
C ALA A 110 1.50 -25.94 -4.22
N ILE A 111 1.10 -26.69 -5.26
CA ILE A 111 2.06 -27.45 -6.10
C ILE A 111 3.04 -26.50 -6.80
N LEU A 112 2.53 -25.41 -7.39
CA LEU A 112 3.38 -24.43 -8.08
C LEU A 112 4.34 -23.73 -7.12
N PHE A 113 3.88 -23.35 -5.93
CA PHE A 113 4.72 -22.74 -4.90
C PHE A 113 5.81 -23.71 -4.44
N LEU A 114 5.48 -25.00 -4.25
CA LEU A 114 6.46 -26.03 -3.86
C LEU A 114 7.52 -26.24 -4.93
N LEU A 115 7.11 -26.35 -6.19
CA LEU A 115 8.04 -26.47 -7.31
C LEU A 115 8.93 -25.23 -7.42
N PHE A 116 8.36 -24.04 -7.28
CA PHE A 116 9.12 -22.79 -7.31
C PHE A 116 10.13 -22.72 -6.15
N ALA A 117 9.69 -23.04 -4.92
CA ALA A 117 10.54 -23.08 -3.74
C ALA A 117 11.68 -24.10 -3.89
N ALA A 118 11.40 -25.28 -4.44
CA ALA A 118 12.39 -26.33 -4.69
C ALA A 118 13.45 -25.88 -5.72
N VAL A 119 13.03 -25.27 -6.83
CA VAL A 119 13.95 -24.75 -7.85
C VAL A 119 14.80 -23.60 -7.30
N MET A 120 14.21 -22.74 -6.48
CA MET A 120 14.88 -21.56 -5.93
C MET A 120 15.66 -21.84 -4.64
N MET A 121 15.68 -23.10 -4.16
CA MET A 121 16.24 -23.46 -2.86
C MET A 121 17.70 -23.00 -2.67
N SER A 122 18.52 -23.10 -3.72
CA SER A 122 19.91 -22.61 -3.70
C SER A 122 20.00 -21.09 -3.50
N ARG A 123 19.07 -20.34 -4.10
CA ARG A 123 18.95 -18.89 -3.96
C ARG A 123 18.37 -18.50 -2.60
N LEU A 124 17.42 -19.28 -2.06
CA LEU A 124 16.86 -19.08 -0.72
C LEU A 124 17.94 -19.24 0.36
N LEU A 125 18.82 -20.24 0.25
CA LEU A 125 19.93 -20.42 1.18
C LEU A 125 20.94 -19.28 1.10
N LEU A 126 21.25 -18.81 -0.11
CA LEU A 126 22.12 -17.64 -0.30
C LEU A 126 21.49 -16.37 0.31
N ALA A 127 20.19 -16.15 0.08
CA ALA A 127 19.45 -15.05 0.70
C ALA A 127 19.46 -15.15 2.22
N GLY A 128 19.29 -16.35 2.80
CA GLY A 128 19.39 -16.59 4.23
C GLY A 128 20.75 -16.21 4.83
N ALA A 129 21.84 -16.46 4.09
CA ALA A 129 23.18 -16.02 4.49
C ALA A 129 23.29 -14.48 4.49
N PHE A 130 22.82 -13.81 3.43
CA PHE A 130 22.80 -12.34 3.38
C PHE A 130 21.96 -11.72 4.49
N ILE A 131 20.77 -12.27 4.76
CA ILE A 131 19.90 -11.80 5.84
C ILE A 131 20.57 -11.97 7.21
N THR A 132 21.34 -13.04 7.42
CA THR A 132 22.11 -13.24 8.66
C THR A 132 23.18 -12.15 8.84
N HIS A 133 23.85 -11.76 7.76
CA HIS A 133 24.82 -10.65 7.80
C HIS A 133 24.13 -9.30 8.02
N ALA A 134 22.99 -9.05 7.37
CA ALA A 134 22.19 -7.85 7.55
C ALA A 134 21.61 -7.74 8.97
N SER A 135 21.17 -8.86 9.56
CA SER A 135 20.64 -8.90 10.93
C SER A 135 21.74 -8.63 11.97
N ARG A 136 23.00 -9.07 11.71
CA ARG A 136 24.15 -8.68 12.53
C ARG A 136 24.38 -7.17 12.48
N ALA A 137 24.30 -6.53 11.31
CA ALA A 137 24.42 -5.08 11.18
C ALA A 137 23.33 -4.34 11.97
N LEU A 138 22.06 -4.75 11.83
CA LEU A 138 20.93 -4.19 12.58
C LEU A 138 21.09 -4.34 14.10
N SER A 139 21.69 -5.45 14.56
CA SER A 139 21.92 -5.66 16.00
C SER A 139 22.97 -4.73 16.60
N GLN A 140 23.95 -4.31 15.80
CA GLN A 140 24.98 -3.35 16.21
C GLN A 140 24.49 -1.90 16.07
N LEU A 141 23.62 -1.63 15.10
CA LEU A 141 22.97 -0.33 14.86
C LEU A 141 21.59 -0.25 15.55
N LYS A 142 21.53 -0.31 16.88
CA LYS A 142 20.26 -0.36 17.63
C LYS A 142 19.25 0.75 17.28
N ARG A 143 19.72 1.96 16.98
CA ARG A 143 18.87 3.10 16.60
C ARG A 143 18.22 2.93 15.22
N LEU A 144 18.79 2.12 14.35
CA LEU A 144 18.23 1.80 13.04
C LEU A 144 16.91 1.03 13.16
N LEU A 145 16.74 0.24 14.23
CA LEU A 145 15.48 -0.46 14.53
C LEU A 145 14.34 0.48 14.95
N VAL A 146 14.66 1.68 15.45
CA VAL A 146 13.68 2.69 15.87
C VAL A 146 13.24 3.56 14.69
N LEU A 147 14.08 3.68 13.65
CA LEU A 147 13.82 4.46 12.45
C LEU A 147 12.47 4.16 11.75
N PRO A 148 12.05 2.89 11.52
CA PRO A 148 10.75 2.59 10.91
C PRO A 148 9.56 3.03 11.78
N PHE A 149 9.72 3.13 13.10
CA PHE A 149 8.67 3.65 13.98
C PHE A 149 8.59 5.17 13.89
N ILE A 150 9.74 5.84 13.80
CA ILE A 150 9.80 7.30 13.59
C ILE A 150 9.13 7.64 12.25
N SER A 151 9.46 6.91 11.18
CA SER A 151 8.86 7.15 9.87
C SER A 151 7.34 6.89 9.88
N TYR A 152 6.88 5.84 10.56
CA TYR A 152 5.46 5.57 10.72
C TYR A 152 4.72 6.72 11.43
N VAL A 153 5.27 7.22 12.54
CA VAL A 153 4.68 8.37 13.26
C VAL A 153 4.66 9.63 12.38
N LEU A 154 5.74 9.91 11.65
CA LEU A 154 5.78 11.04 10.71
C LEU A 154 4.75 10.91 9.59
N LEU A 155 4.56 9.69 9.05
CA LEU A 155 3.54 9.41 8.04
C LEU A 155 2.12 9.58 8.61
N LEU A 156 1.86 9.16 9.85
CA LEU A 156 0.56 9.38 10.50
C LEU A 156 0.28 10.87 10.71
N VAL A 157 1.28 11.65 11.13
CA VAL A 157 1.15 13.10 11.28
C VAL A 157 0.88 13.74 9.92
N LEU A 158 1.61 13.36 8.88
CA LEU A 158 1.40 13.84 7.51
C LEU A 158 0.00 13.49 7.02
N PHE A 159 -0.46 12.26 7.24
CA PHE A 159 -1.79 11.81 6.83
C PHE A 159 -2.90 12.55 7.59
N GLY A 160 -2.75 12.73 8.90
CA GLY A 160 -3.66 13.51 9.73
C GLY A 160 -3.77 14.96 9.26
N TRP A 161 -2.63 15.60 9.01
CA TRP A 161 -2.57 16.93 8.39
C TRP A 161 -3.25 16.95 7.02
N GLY A 162 -2.98 15.95 6.17
CA GLY A 162 -3.58 15.81 4.85
C GLY A 162 -5.10 15.66 4.86
N ILE A 163 -5.66 14.94 5.85
CA ILE A 163 -7.10 14.84 6.07
C ILE A 163 -7.68 16.19 6.47
N LEU A 164 -7.07 16.89 7.45
CA LEU A 164 -7.56 18.20 7.90
C LEU A 164 -7.62 19.20 6.74
N VAL A 165 -6.58 19.25 5.92
CA VAL A 165 -6.56 20.10 4.73
C VAL A 165 -7.64 19.67 3.74
N THR A 166 -7.80 18.37 3.47
CA THR A 166 -8.85 17.86 2.58
C THR A 166 -10.26 18.23 3.05
N VAL A 167 -10.54 18.09 4.35
CA VAL A 167 -11.83 18.47 4.95
C VAL A 167 -12.06 19.98 4.82
N SER A 168 -11.03 20.79 5.12
CA SER A 168 -11.14 22.25 4.96
C SER A 168 -11.35 22.67 3.51
N LEU A 169 -10.76 21.94 2.56
CA LEU A 169 -10.93 22.20 1.14
C LEU A 169 -12.35 21.88 0.66
N PHE A 170 -12.90 20.73 1.06
CA PHE A 170 -14.30 20.40 0.75
C PHE A 170 -15.29 21.32 1.47
N GLY A 171 -14.97 21.77 2.69
CA GLY A 171 -15.77 22.73 3.44
C GLY A 171 -15.76 24.15 2.87
N ALA A 172 -14.74 24.50 2.08
CA ALA A 172 -14.64 25.80 1.40
C ALA A 172 -15.43 25.86 0.07
N GLY A 173 -16.17 24.81 -0.28
CA GLY A 173 -17.08 24.82 -1.43
C GLY A 173 -18.26 25.76 -1.19
N GLU A 174 -18.54 26.63 -2.16
CA GLU A 174 -19.68 27.55 -2.09
C GLU A 174 -20.94 26.85 -2.61
N THR A 175 -21.98 26.75 -1.79
CA THR A 175 -23.29 26.22 -2.19
C THR A 175 -24.07 27.31 -2.91
N SER A 176 -24.28 27.17 -4.23
CA SER A 176 -25.15 28.07 -4.96
C SER A 176 -26.59 27.54 -4.88
N THR A 177 -27.44 28.29 -4.18
CA THR A 177 -28.89 28.02 -4.10
C THR A 177 -29.51 28.27 -5.48
N ARG A 178 -29.84 27.21 -6.23
CA ARG A 178 -30.60 27.36 -7.47
C ARG A 178 -32.07 27.08 -7.17
N ILE A 179 -32.91 28.09 -7.33
CA ILE A 179 -34.36 27.93 -7.29
C ILE A 179 -34.78 27.22 -8.58
N VAL A 180 -35.19 25.96 -8.48
CA VAL A 180 -35.78 25.22 -9.59
C VAL A 180 -37.29 25.18 -9.40
N THR A 181 -38.02 25.84 -10.29
CA THR A 181 -39.48 25.83 -10.31
C THR A 181 -39.96 24.55 -10.98
N ILE A 182 -40.56 23.63 -10.21
CA ILE A 182 -41.20 22.44 -10.74
C ILE A 182 -42.69 22.75 -10.91
N SER A 183 -43.20 22.57 -12.13
CA SER A 183 -44.63 22.69 -12.44
C SER A 183 -45.37 21.48 -11.85
N ALA A 184 -46.33 21.73 -10.96
CA ALA A 184 -47.20 20.71 -10.38
C ALA A 184 -48.67 21.06 -10.63
N ASN A 185 -49.56 20.06 -10.66
CA ASN A 185 -50.92 20.25 -11.19
C ASN A 185 -51.84 21.05 -10.26
N SER A 186 -51.56 21.12 -8.95
CA SER A 186 -52.26 21.95 -7.95
C SER A 186 -51.49 21.89 -6.62
N PRO A 187 -50.81 22.94 -6.14
CA PRO A 187 -50.64 24.29 -6.70
C PRO A 187 -49.68 24.31 -7.90
N SER A 188 -49.82 25.33 -8.77
CA SER A 188 -49.23 25.39 -10.12
C SER A 188 -47.71 25.54 -10.20
N THR A 189 -47.05 25.89 -9.09
CA THR A 189 -45.58 25.96 -9.02
C THR A 189 -45.11 25.64 -7.60
N ILE A 190 -44.19 24.67 -7.47
CA ILE A 190 -43.48 24.43 -6.20
C ILE A 190 -42.05 24.93 -6.40
N ARG A 191 -41.66 25.92 -5.60
CA ARG A 191 -40.28 26.42 -5.54
C ARG A 191 -39.48 25.43 -4.69
N VAL A 192 -38.66 24.61 -5.32
CA VAL A 192 -37.72 23.75 -4.58
C VAL A 192 -36.35 24.42 -4.69
N GLU A 193 -35.82 24.81 -3.55
CA GLU A 193 -34.45 25.28 -3.42
C GLU A 193 -33.55 24.04 -3.47
N THR A 194 -32.86 23.84 -4.59
CA THR A 194 -31.89 22.75 -4.72
C THR A 194 -30.50 23.35 -4.61
N ASP A 195 -29.80 23.01 -3.54
CA ASP A 195 -28.38 23.34 -3.39
C ASP A 195 -27.59 22.48 -4.37
N SER A 196 -27.02 23.10 -5.41
CA SER A 196 -26.04 22.42 -6.25
C SER A 196 -24.64 22.76 -5.76
N PHE A 197 -23.89 21.72 -5.38
CA PHE A 197 -22.47 21.82 -5.10
C PHE A 197 -21.72 22.09 -6.43
N GLN A 198 -21.58 23.36 -6.79
CA GLN A 198 -20.70 23.75 -7.90
C GLN A 198 -19.27 23.76 -7.38
N VAL A 199 -18.56 22.63 -7.57
CA VAL A 199 -17.11 22.58 -7.31
C VAL A 199 -16.44 23.55 -8.27
N SER A 200 -16.05 24.73 -7.77
CA SER A 200 -15.39 25.75 -8.58
C SER A 200 -14.14 25.16 -9.24
N THR A 201 -13.83 25.58 -10.47
CA THR A 201 -12.65 25.07 -11.19
C THR A 201 -11.37 25.27 -10.36
N LYS A 202 -11.31 26.34 -9.56
CA LYS A 202 -10.22 26.62 -8.63
C LYS A 202 -10.11 25.56 -7.54
N LEU A 203 -11.22 25.15 -6.94
CA LEU A 203 -11.26 24.12 -5.90
C LEU A 203 -10.82 22.75 -6.43
N ARG A 204 -11.21 22.41 -7.67
CA ARG A 204 -10.74 21.19 -8.34
C ARG A 204 -9.22 21.16 -8.52
N TRP A 205 -8.62 22.26 -8.97
CA TRP A 205 -7.17 22.36 -9.13
C TRP A 205 -6.43 22.32 -7.79
N LEU A 206 -6.98 22.96 -6.75
CA LEU A 206 -6.43 22.89 -5.39
C LEU A 206 -6.48 21.46 -4.83
N PHE A 207 -7.55 20.71 -5.10
CA PHE A 207 -7.64 19.31 -4.69
C PHE A 207 -6.59 18.44 -5.39
N LEU A 208 -6.43 18.59 -6.70
CA LEU A 208 -5.40 17.88 -7.46
C LEU A 208 -3.98 18.24 -6.98
N PHE A 209 -3.72 19.53 -6.71
CA PHE A 209 -2.46 19.99 -6.16
C PHE A 209 -2.20 19.43 -4.76
N HIS A 210 -3.23 19.39 -3.90
CA HIS A 210 -3.13 18.80 -2.56
C HIS A 210 -2.88 17.30 -2.62
N ALA A 211 -3.62 16.57 -3.45
CA ALA A 211 -3.43 15.13 -3.66
C ALA A 211 -2.02 14.82 -4.17
N TRP A 212 -1.53 15.62 -5.13
CA TRP A 212 -0.16 15.53 -5.60
C TRP A 212 0.87 15.82 -4.51
N GLY A 213 0.68 16.90 -3.75
CA GLY A 213 1.56 17.29 -2.65
C GLY A 213 1.61 16.24 -1.55
N MET A 214 0.48 15.58 -1.26
CA MET A 214 0.41 14.47 -0.31
C MET A 214 1.21 13.26 -0.80
N TYR A 215 1.01 12.85 -2.06
CA TYR A 215 1.77 11.76 -2.65
C TYR A 215 3.28 12.06 -2.66
N TRP A 216 3.66 13.28 -3.08
CA TRP A 216 5.05 13.72 -3.06
C TRP A 216 5.66 13.69 -1.65
N SER A 217 4.94 14.20 -0.65
CA SER A 217 5.41 14.25 0.74
C SER A 217 5.62 12.86 1.33
N VAL A 218 4.75 11.89 1.03
CA VAL A 218 4.91 10.50 1.46
C VAL A 218 6.19 9.91 0.86
N ASN A 219 6.38 10.02 -0.46
CA ASN A 219 7.56 9.51 -1.13
C ASN A 219 8.84 10.19 -0.64
N PHE A 220 8.79 11.49 -0.38
CA PHE A 220 9.91 12.24 0.17
C PHE A 220 10.34 11.71 1.53
N LEU A 221 9.39 11.47 2.44
CA LEU A 221 9.68 10.88 3.76
C LEU A 221 10.27 9.47 3.63
N LEU A 222 9.76 8.64 2.74
CA LEU A 222 10.29 7.30 2.50
C LEU A 222 11.72 7.34 1.95
N SER A 223 12.00 8.21 0.96
CA SER A 223 13.34 8.39 0.42
C SER A 223 14.36 8.88 1.46
N ILE A 224 13.96 9.75 2.40
CA ILE A 224 14.82 10.16 3.51
C ILE A 224 15.22 8.95 4.36
N VAL A 225 14.25 8.12 4.73
CA VAL A 225 14.47 6.94 5.58
C VAL A 225 15.39 5.94 4.87
N GLU A 226 15.16 5.66 3.59
CA GLU A 226 16.01 4.79 2.78
C GLU A 226 17.45 5.30 2.65
N MET A 227 17.63 6.61 2.49
CA MET A 227 18.97 7.20 2.44
C MET A 227 19.68 7.11 3.80
N ILE A 228 18.95 7.31 4.91
CA ILE A 228 19.50 7.20 6.28
C ILE A 228 19.93 5.76 6.54
N THR A 229 19.12 4.77 6.17
CA THR A 229 19.46 3.36 6.36
C THR A 229 20.67 2.98 5.51
N ALA A 230 20.69 3.38 4.23
CA ALA A 230 21.80 3.10 3.32
C ALA A 230 23.12 3.71 3.82
N THR A 231 23.09 4.95 4.32
CA THR A 231 24.27 5.64 4.84
C THR A 231 24.74 5.05 6.17
N ALA A 232 23.83 4.74 7.08
CA ALA A 232 24.19 4.11 8.36
C ALA A 232 24.80 2.72 8.15
N VAL A 233 24.25 1.93 7.22
CA VAL A 233 24.77 0.60 6.88
C VAL A 233 26.10 0.68 6.13
N SER A 234 26.30 1.68 5.26
CA SER A 234 27.59 1.85 4.56
C SER A 234 28.71 2.20 5.54
N LEU A 235 28.46 3.12 6.49
CA LEU A 235 29.40 3.44 7.56
C LEU A 235 29.76 2.18 8.38
N TRP A 236 28.77 1.37 8.72
CA TRP A 236 28.99 0.11 9.43
C TRP A 236 29.78 -0.93 8.61
N TYR A 237 29.48 -1.05 7.33
CA TYR A 237 30.13 -2.00 6.43
C TYR A 237 31.63 -1.69 6.31
N PHE A 238 31.98 -0.43 6.08
CA PHE A 238 33.36 0.01 5.90
C PHE A 238 34.14 0.28 7.20
N SER A 239 33.49 0.27 8.37
CA SER A 239 34.19 0.44 9.66
C SER A 239 35.12 -0.76 9.96
N PRO A 240 36.33 -0.52 10.52
CA PRO A 240 37.24 -1.59 10.91
C PRO A 240 36.64 -2.46 12.04
N GLU A 241 36.89 -3.76 11.99
CA GLU A 241 36.49 -4.70 13.07
C GLU A 241 37.64 -4.88 14.05
N ASN A 242 37.35 -4.72 15.33
CA ASN A 242 38.31 -4.94 16.39
C ASN A 242 38.56 -6.44 16.58
N ARG A 243 39.80 -6.88 16.41
CA ARG A 243 40.19 -8.30 16.50
C ARG A 243 39.97 -8.92 17.88
N VAL A 244 39.90 -8.12 18.95
CA VAL A 244 39.77 -8.61 20.33
C VAL A 244 38.30 -8.74 20.75
N THR A 245 37.45 -7.78 20.36
CA THR A 245 36.04 -7.74 20.78
C THR A 245 35.06 -8.26 19.72
N GLY A 246 35.48 -8.39 18.45
CA GLY A 246 34.59 -8.76 17.33
C GLY A 246 33.50 -7.72 17.04
N LEU A 247 33.68 -6.51 17.58
CA LEU A 247 32.81 -5.36 17.38
C LEU A 247 33.42 -4.42 16.34
N LYS A 248 32.55 -3.70 15.62
CA LYS A 248 32.95 -2.64 14.71
C LYS A 248 33.35 -1.42 15.54
N ASP A 249 34.55 -0.91 15.30
CA ASP A 249 35.03 0.34 15.90
C ASP A 249 34.53 1.49 15.01
N PHE A 250 33.64 2.30 15.56
CA PHE A 250 33.08 3.46 14.86
C PHE A 250 33.90 4.70 15.20
N GLU A 251 34.22 5.51 14.18
CA GLU A 251 34.84 6.83 14.37
C GLU A 251 33.86 7.80 15.04
N GLU A 252 32.56 7.65 14.74
CA GLU A 252 31.48 8.45 15.30
C GLU A 252 30.68 7.70 16.38
N ALA A 253 30.34 8.38 17.47
CA ALA A 253 29.65 7.79 18.62
C ALA A 253 28.24 7.24 18.29
N ASP A 254 27.58 7.77 17.25
CA ASP A 254 26.31 7.27 16.75
C ASP A 254 26.17 7.45 15.22
N PRO A 255 26.47 6.41 14.42
CA PRO A 255 26.45 6.48 12.96
C PRO A 255 25.06 6.74 12.39
N VAL A 256 23.98 6.37 13.10
CA VAL A 256 22.60 6.58 12.63
C VAL A 256 22.21 8.05 12.76
N SER A 257 22.49 8.68 13.91
CA SER A 257 22.20 10.10 14.11
C SER A 257 23.08 10.99 13.23
N TYR A 258 24.35 10.63 13.05
CA TYR A 258 25.24 11.33 12.12
C TYR A 258 24.71 11.28 10.68
N SER A 259 24.26 10.11 10.24
CA SER A 259 23.66 9.92 8.91
C SER A 259 22.37 10.76 8.76
N ALA A 260 21.49 10.72 9.76
CA ALA A 260 20.27 11.52 9.78
C ALA A 260 20.55 13.02 9.69
N HIS A 261 21.49 13.52 10.50
CA HIS A 261 21.88 14.93 10.48
C HIS A 261 22.49 15.34 9.14
N THR A 262 23.36 14.52 8.58
CA THR A 262 23.99 14.79 7.28
C THR A 262 22.95 14.86 6.15
N ILE A 263 22.02 13.91 6.13
CA ILE A 263 20.98 13.86 5.08
C ILE A 263 20.03 15.04 5.19
N VAL A 264 19.63 15.41 6.41
CA VAL A 264 18.75 16.57 6.66
C VAL A 264 19.44 17.88 6.26
N ASN A 265 20.75 18.02 6.46
CA ASN A 265 21.42 19.30 6.13
C ASN A 265 21.91 19.38 4.68
N TYR A 266 22.31 18.27 4.06
CA TYR A 266 23.01 18.31 2.77
C TYR A 266 22.28 17.61 1.61
N HIS A 267 21.38 16.65 1.88
CA HIS A 267 20.78 15.81 0.84
C HIS A 267 19.27 15.96 0.68
N LEU A 268 18.60 16.80 1.48
CA LEU A 268 17.15 17.04 1.35
C LEU A 268 16.75 17.50 -0.06
N GLY A 269 17.53 18.37 -0.69
CA GLY A 269 17.21 18.89 -2.03
C GLY A 269 17.15 17.79 -3.10
N THR A 270 18.15 16.90 -3.11
CA THR A 270 18.21 15.80 -4.08
C THR A 270 17.10 14.77 -3.82
N LEU A 271 16.79 14.50 -2.54
CA LEU A 271 15.69 13.61 -2.15
C LEU A 271 14.31 14.19 -2.47
N ALA A 272 14.16 15.51 -2.35
CA ALA A 272 12.93 16.22 -2.72
C ALA A 272 12.70 16.15 -4.23
N LEU A 273 13.78 16.28 -5.01
CA LEU A 273 13.74 16.13 -6.46
C LEU A 273 13.43 14.69 -6.87
N SER A 274 14.09 13.68 -6.28
CA SER A 274 13.87 12.27 -6.63
C SER A 274 12.42 11.85 -6.35
N SER A 275 11.89 12.20 -5.19
CA SER A 275 10.49 11.90 -4.81
C SER A 275 9.47 12.67 -5.64
N GLY A 276 9.80 13.90 -6.07
CA GLY A 276 8.91 14.70 -6.92
C GLY A 276 8.79 14.18 -8.36
N VAL A 277 9.82 13.50 -8.86
CA VAL A 277 9.85 12.93 -10.22
C VAL A 277 9.11 11.60 -10.33
N VAL A 278 8.87 10.88 -9.22
CA VAL A 278 8.12 9.62 -9.25
C VAL A 278 6.66 9.84 -9.67
N ALA A 279 6.01 10.88 -9.15
CA ALA A 279 4.59 11.14 -9.35
C ALA A 279 4.19 11.38 -10.83
N PRO A 280 4.92 12.19 -11.64
CA PRO A 280 4.61 12.35 -13.05
C PRO A 280 4.81 11.05 -13.83
N VAL A 281 5.87 10.29 -13.50
CA VAL A 281 6.21 9.05 -14.20
C VAL A 281 5.13 7.98 -13.99
N GLU A 282 4.60 7.86 -12.77
CA GLU A 282 3.51 6.94 -12.49
C GLU A 282 2.19 7.35 -13.16
N HIS A 283 1.89 8.66 -13.22
CA HIS A 283 0.69 9.14 -13.88
C HIS A 283 0.75 8.93 -15.41
N ILE A 284 1.92 9.19 -16.00
CA ILE A 284 2.20 8.90 -17.42
C ILE A 284 2.04 7.39 -17.68
N ARG A 285 2.56 6.53 -16.80
CA ARG A 285 2.42 5.07 -16.91
C ARG A 285 0.96 4.63 -16.84
N SER A 286 0.19 5.15 -15.87
CA SER A 286 -1.24 4.83 -15.74
C SER A 286 -2.03 5.29 -16.96
N PHE A 287 -1.70 6.46 -17.52
CA PHE A 287 -2.31 6.95 -18.75
C PHE A 287 -2.00 6.05 -19.96
N PHE A 288 -0.75 5.63 -20.16
CA PHE A 288 -0.39 4.71 -21.23
C PHE A 288 -1.06 3.33 -21.09
N LEU A 289 -1.13 2.78 -19.88
CA LEU A 289 -1.84 1.52 -19.59
C LEU A 289 -3.36 1.65 -19.82
N TYR A 290 -3.94 2.82 -19.52
CA TYR A 290 -5.35 3.10 -19.81
C TYR A 290 -5.61 3.14 -21.32
N LEU A 291 -4.71 3.76 -22.10
CA LEU A 291 -4.80 3.78 -23.56
C LEU A 291 -4.64 2.38 -24.18
N GLU A 292 -3.72 1.57 -23.64
CA GLU A 292 -3.54 0.17 -24.04
C GLU A 292 -4.81 -0.66 -23.77
N ASN A 293 -5.40 -0.54 -22.58
CA ASN A 293 -6.65 -1.23 -22.23
C ASN A 293 -7.87 -0.77 -23.04
N LYS A 294 -7.80 0.41 -23.68
CA LYS A 294 -8.84 0.98 -24.54
C LYS A 294 -8.66 0.64 -26.02
N ASN A 295 -7.60 -0.07 -26.42
CA ASN A 295 -7.36 -0.51 -27.80
C ASN A 295 -7.49 0.59 -28.88
N GLU A 296 -7.19 1.87 -28.56
CA GLU A 296 -7.17 2.93 -29.57
C GLU A 296 -5.82 3.03 -30.33
N PHE A 297 -4.82 2.21 -29.99
CA PHE A 297 -3.47 2.28 -30.57
C PHE A 297 -2.84 0.92 -30.89
N ASP A 298 -3.56 0.06 -31.60
CA ASP A 298 -3.07 -1.23 -32.08
C ASP A 298 -2.01 -1.13 -33.22
N ALA A 299 -1.22 -0.05 -33.29
CA ALA A 299 -0.30 0.19 -34.42
C ALA A 299 1.09 0.78 -34.10
N ASN A 300 1.38 1.28 -32.89
CA ASN A 300 2.63 1.99 -32.64
C ASN A 300 3.61 1.19 -31.76
N THR A 301 4.69 0.68 -32.36
CA THR A 301 5.82 0.03 -31.68
C THR A 301 6.44 0.90 -30.56
N PHE A 302 6.28 2.22 -30.66
CA PHE A 302 6.75 3.19 -29.67
C PHE A 302 5.98 3.13 -28.34
N THR A 303 4.67 2.92 -28.37
CA THR A 303 3.86 2.81 -27.14
C THR A 303 4.12 1.48 -26.44
N GLU A 304 4.32 0.40 -27.19
CA GLU A 304 4.73 -0.90 -26.62
C GLU A 304 6.13 -0.84 -25.99
N LEU A 305 7.08 -0.15 -26.64
CA LEU A 305 8.42 0.07 -26.10
C LEU A 305 8.40 0.96 -24.84
N ALA A 306 7.62 2.05 -24.85
CA ALA A 306 7.47 2.94 -23.71
C ALA A 306 6.80 2.23 -22.51
N ALA A 307 5.78 1.41 -22.74
CA ALA A 307 5.13 0.60 -21.72
C ALA A 307 6.09 -0.46 -21.15
N LYS A 308 6.84 -1.18 -22.01
CA LYS A 308 7.86 -2.14 -21.58
C LYS A 308 8.98 -1.48 -20.77
N CYS A 309 9.53 -0.35 -21.22
CA CYS A 309 10.59 0.36 -20.51
C CYS A 309 10.12 0.94 -19.16
N CYS A 310 8.87 1.39 -19.04
CA CYS A 310 8.31 1.88 -17.78
C CYS A 310 7.91 0.76 -16.81
N CYS A 311 7.54 -0.43 -17.30
CA CYS A 311 7.19 -1.57 -16.46
C CYS A 311 8.41 -2.31 -15.89
N VAL A 312 9.56 -2.29 -16.59
CA VAL A 312 10.78 -3.00 -16.14
C VAL A 312 11.48 -2.32 -14.95
N ARG A 313 11.25 -1.02 -14.70
CA ARG A 313 11.88 -0.30 -13.56
C ARG A 313 11.12 -0.36 -12.23
N GLY A 314 9.93 -0.97 -12.19
CA GLY A 314 9.11 -1.08 -10.97
C GLY A 314 9.27 -2.39 -10.19
N TRP A 315 10.13 -3.30 -10.66
CA TRP A 315 10.53 -4.54 -9.98
C TRP A 315 12.06 -4.56 -9.82
N SER A 316 12.59 -3.66 -9.01
CA SER A 316 13.91 -3.80 -8.40
C SER A 316 13.97 -3.00 -7.11
#